data_AF-A0A8H6LIH4-F1
#
_entry.id   AF-A0A8H6LIH4-F1
#
_cell.length_a   1.000
_cell.length_b   1.000
_cell.length_c   1.000
_cell.angle_alpha   90.00
_cell.angle_beta   90.00
_cell.angle_gamma   90.00
#
_symmetry.space_group_name_H-M   'P 1'
#
loop_
_entity.id
_entity.type
_entity.pdbx_description
1 polymer ?
#
loop_
_entity_poly.entity_id
_entity_poly.type
_entity_poly.pdbx_seq_one_letter_code
_entity_poly.pdbx_strand_id
1 'polypeptide(L)'
;MQSTALNHMPVGPIGKAQDAKFQGPWLTDYGAGPFGTLAELEDWCNHKIDVGIMVKQLTPETRRFEFKDIVLTHQDLAMRNLVLGEDMNVWVIDWGCAGVYPRGFEQAALQVQAENNEYADMVLERLSDRQDIVIEQFANIAYGLSTGRAL
;
A
#
# COMPACT_ATOMS: atom_id res chain seq x y z
N MET A 1 -0.20 -6.26 -14.91
CA MET A 1 -1.14 -6.85 -13.92
C MET A 1 -2.48 -6.14 -14.07
N GLN A 2 -3.46 -6.74 -14.78
CA GLN A 2 -4.84 -6.23 -14.70
C GLN A 2 -5.44 -6.77 -13.41
N SER A 3 -5.60 -5.91 -12.41
CA SER A 3 -6.18 -6.30 -11.14
C SER A 3 -7.70 -6.36 -11.26
N THR A 4 -8.25 -7.56 -11.07
CA THR A 4 -9.69 -7.77 -10.90
C THR A 4 -10.14 -7.02 -9.65
N ALA A 5 -11.17 -6.18 -9.79
CA ALA A 5 -11.75 -5.49 -8.64
C ALA A 5 -12.44 -6.51 -7.71
N LEU A 6 -12.17 -6.39 -6.42
CA LEU A 6 -12.67 -7.26 -5.35
C LEU A 6 -13.58 -6.50 -4.39
N ASN A 7 -14.35 -5.51 -4.87
CA ASN A 7 -15.19 -4.62 -4.04
C ASN A 7 -16.30 -5.34 -3.24
N HIS A 8 -16.47 -6.65 -3.43
CA HIS A 8 -17.37 -7.51 -2.66
C HIS A 8 -16.69 -8.18 -1.44
N MET A 9 -15.37 -8.09 -1.35
CA MET A 9 -14.56 -8.61 -0.25
C MET A 9 -14.34 -7.53 0.82
N PRO A 10 -14.10 -7.90 2.09
CA PRO A 10 -13.66 -6.94 3.09
C PRO A 10 -12.25 -6.41 2.78
N VAL A 11 -11.98 -5.17 3.15
CA VAL A 11 -10.63 -4.59 3.10
C VAL A 11 -9.76 -5.21 4.20
N GLY A 12 -8.49 -5.45 3.91
CA GLY A 12 -7.53 -5.89 4.91
C GLY A 12 -6.73 -7.14 4.58
N PRO A 13 -5.96 -7.64 5.55
CA PRO A 13 -5.00 -8.72 5.35
C PRO A 13 -5.71 -10.05 5.12
N ILE A 14 -5.16 -10.86 4.24
CA ILE A 14 -5.66 -12.21 3.99
C ILE A 14 -5.05 -13.20 4.99
N GLY A 15 -5.86 -14.15 5.46
CA GLY A 15 -5.39 -15.23 6.33
C GLY A 15 -5.02 -14.81 7.76
N LYS A 16 -5.42 -13.60 8.19
CA LYS A 16 -5.26 -13.13 9.58
C LYS A 16 -6.58 -13.21 10.34
N ALA A 17 -6.48 -13.23 11.68
CA ALA A 17 -7.63 -13.14 12.55
C ALA A 17 -8.37 -11.80 12.34
N GLN A 18 -9.69 -11.79 12.55
CA GLN A 18 -10.54 -10.63 12.28
C GLN A 18 -10.21 -9.41 13.14
N ASP A 19 -9.64 -9.64 14.32
CA ASP A 19 -9.20 -8.62 15.28
C ASP A 19 -7.72 -8.24 15.12
N ALA A 20 -7.00 -8.88 14.21
CA ALA A 20 -5.59 -8.61 13.99
C ALA A 20 -5.40 -7.22 13.39
N LYS A 21 -4.42 -6.49 13.92
CA LYS A 21 -3.95 -5.27 13.28
C LYS A 21 -3.43 -5.56 11.87
N PHE A 22 -3.69 -4.63 10.98
CA PHE A 22 -3.18 -4.63 9.63
C PHE A 22 -1.70 -4.24 9.71
N GLN A 23 -0.87 -4.93 8.94
CA GLN A 23 0.57 -4.69 8.83
C GLN A 23 0.94 -4.51 7.36
N GLY A 24 2.02 -3.79 7.12
CA GLY A 24 2.51 -3.51 5.77
C GLY A 24 2.99 -2.08 5.60
N PRO A 25 3.47 -1.74 4.39
CA PRO A 25 4.14 -0.46 4.11
C PRO A 25 3.22 0.75 4.27
N TRP A 26 1.91 0.55 4.11
CA TRP A 26 0.91 1.60 4.29
C TRP A 26 0.54 1.88 5.73
N LEU A 27 1.10 1.14 6.69
CA LEU A 27 0.75 1.19 8.10
C LEU A 27 1.96 1.64 8.94
N THR A 28 1.70 2.06 10.19
CA THR A 28 2.79 2.31 11.13
C THR A 28 3.48 1.00 11.53
N ASP A 29 4.65 1.08 12.14
CA ASP A 29 5.34 -0.10 12.71
C ASP A 29 4.56 -0.78 13.85
N TYR A 30 3.59 -0.10 14.45
CA TYR A 30 2.63 -0.68 15.40
C TYR A 30 1.43 -1.37 14.74
N GLY A 31 1.37 -1.36 13.40
CA GLY A 31 0.19 -1.67 12.60
C GLY A 31 -0.90 -0.61 12.70
N ALA A 32 -2.06 -0.88 12.11
CA ALA A 32 -3.28 -0.08 12.27
C ALA A 32 -4.54 -0.94 12.12
N GLY A 33 -5.71 -0.34 12.29
CA GLY A 33 -6.97 -1.08 12.20
C GLY A 33 -7.19 -2.06 13.37
N PRO A 34 -8.00 -3.12 13.18
CA PRO A 34 -8.65 -3.50 11.92
C PRO A 34 -9.63 -2.41 11.43
N PHE A 35 -9.74 -2.27 10.11
CA PHE A 35 -10.72 -1.39 9.47
C PHE A 35 -11.91 -2.23 9.01
N GLY A 36 -13.12 -1.86 9.41
CA GLY A 36 -14.36 -2.56 9.03
C GLY A 36 -14.82 -2.24 7.61
N THR A 37 -14.37 -1.11 7.05
CA THR A 37 -14.77 -0.64 5.72
C THR A 37 -13.62 0.03 4.96
N LEU A 38 -13.76 0.17 3.64
CA LEU A 38 -12.83 0.96 2.83
C LEU A 38 -12.77 2.43 3.28
N ALA A 39 -13.91 2.99 3.69
CA ALA A 39 -13.99 4.36 4.19
C ALA A 39 -13.17 4.56 5.48
N GLU A 40 -13.18 3.58 6.40
CA GLU A 40 -12.35 3.67 7.61
C GLU A 40 -10.84 3.65 7.31
N LEU A 41 -10.40 2.85 6.32
CA LEU A 41 -9.01 2.88 5.86
C LEU A 41 -8.67 4.22 5.18
N GLU A 42 -9.60 4.75 4.38
CA GLU A 42 -9.45 6.07 3.74
C GLU A 42 -9.33 7.20 4.77
N ASP A 43 -10.22 7.24 5.75
CA ASP A 43 -10.21 8.21 6.84
C ASP A 43 -8.89 8.15 7.61
N TRP A 44 -8.38 6.93 7.85
CA TRP A 44 -7.10 6.76 8.51
C TRP A 44 -5.93 7.29 7.68
N CYS A 45 -5.89 7.03 6.38
CA CYS A 45 -4.87 7.59 5.48
C CYS A 45 -4.97 9.13 5.42
N ASN A 46 -6.19 9.67 5.32
CA ASN A 46 -6.45 11.11 5.31
C ASN A 46 -6.07 11.78 6.64
N HIS A 47 -6.24 11.09 7.77
CA HIS A 47 -5.77 11.57 9.06
C HIS A 47 -4.23 11.70 9.09
N LYS A 48 -3.49 10.83 8.38
CA LYS A 48 -2.03 11.00 8.25
C LYS A 48 -1.62 12.21 7.42
N ILE A 49 -2.48 12.66 6.50
CA ILE A 49 -2.33 13.98 5.87
C ILE A 49 -2.55 15.10 6.90
N ASP A 50 -3.58 14.99 7.76
CA ASP A 50 -3.83 15.99 8.82
C ASP A 50 -2.66 16.13 9.79
N VAL A 51 -2.05 15.02 10.19
CA VAL A 51 -0.83 15.02 11.00
C VAL A 51 0.30 15.77 10.27
N GLY A 52 0.51 15.48 8.98
CA GLY A 52 1.50 16.17 8.17
C GLY A 52 1.25 17.68 8.06
N ILE A 53 0.00 18.11 7.94
CA ILE A 53 -0.38 19.53 7.94
C ILE A 53 -0.12 20.16 9.32
N MET A 54 -0.52 19.48 10.40
CA MET A 54 -0.35 19.95 11.77
C MET A 54 1.12 20.24 12.10
N VAL A 55 2.03 19.37 11.65
CA VAL A 55 3.48 19.52 11.86
C VAL A 55 4.19 20.30 10.75
N LYS A 56 3.44 20.94 9.85
CA LYS A 56 3.94 21.78 8.73
C LYS A 56 4.84 21.04 7.73
N GLN A 57 4.66 19.73 7.59
CA GLN A 57 5.29 18.91 6.54
C GLN A 57 4.47 18.93 5.23
N LEU A 58 3.16 19.17 5.35
CA LEU A 58 2.22 19.25 4.22
C LEU A 58 1.45 20.58 4.28
N THR A 59 0.83 20.97 3.16
CA THR A 59 -0.04 22.16 3.11
C THR A 59 -1.52 21.78 3.17
N PRO A 60 -2.43 22.69 3.60
CA PRO A 60 -3.86 22.42 3.62
C PRO A 60 -4.46 21.99 2.28
N GLU A 61 -3.82 22.37 1.17
CA GLU A 61 -4.22 22.03 -0.20
C GLU A 61 -3.77 20.62 -0.63
N THR A 62 -3.03 19.91 0.22
CA THR A 62 -2.58 18.54 -0.06
C THR A 62 -3.77 17.65 -0.39
N ARG A 63 -3.69 16.98 -1.54
CA ARG A 63 -4.78 16.16 -2.07
C ARG A 63 -5.10 14.97 -1.16
N ARG A 64 -6.37 14.87 -0.76
CA ARG A 64 -6.92 13.76 0.03
C ARG A 64 -7.13 12.50 -0.79
N PHE A 65 -7.03 11.35 -0.14
CA PHE A 65 -7.35 10.05 -0.71
C PHE A 65 -8.86 9.95 -0.97
N GLU A 66 -9.20 9.31 -2.10
CA GLU A 66 -10.55 8.91 -2.48
C GLU A 66 -10.44 7.54 -3.20
N PHE A 67 -10.56 6.47 -2.42
CA PHE A 67 -10.44 5.09 -2.90
C PHE A 67 -11.77 4.61 -3.51
N LYS A 68 -11.68 3.93 -4.65
CA LYS A 68 -12.86 3.44 -5.40
C LYS A 68 -12.90 1.93 -5.51
N ASP A 69 -11.76 1.35 -5.87
CA ASP A 69 -11.63 -0.08 -6.08
C ASP A 69 -10.58 -0.66 -5.14
N ILE A 70 -10.88 -1.86 -4.64
CA ILE A 70 -9.94 -2.70 -3.90
C ILE A 70 -9.58 -3.93 -4.71
N VAL A 71 -8.35 -4.40 -4.54
CA VAL A 71 -7.76 -5.48 -5.31
C VAL A 71 -6.85 -6.30 -4.41
N LEU A 72 -6.51 -7.53 -4.84
CA LEU A 72 -5.47 -8.29 -4.17
C LEU A 72 -4.12 -7.61 -4.38
N THR A 73 -3.42 -7.35 -3.28
CA THR A 73 -2.04 -6.86 -3.29
C THR A 73 -1.17 -7.74 -2.41
N HIS A 74 0.11 -7.83 -2.76
CA HIS A 74 1.13 -8.54 -2.01
C HIS A 74 1.80 -7.63 -0.98
N GLN A 75 1.99 -6.35 -1.33
CA GLN A 75 2.59 -5.30 -0.48
C GLN A 75 4.06 -5.54 -0.11
N ASP A 76 4.74 -6.48 -0.78
CA ASP A 76 6.18 -6.71 -0.65
C ASP A 76 6.75 -7.43 -1.88
N LEU A 77 6.45 -6.95 -3.09
CA LEU A 77 6.99 -7.51 -4.33
C LEU A 77 8.44 -7.06 -4.59
N ALA A 78 9.30 -7.13 -3.57
CA ALA A 78 10.74 -6.94 -3.75
C ALA A 78 11.37 -8.16 -4.43
N MET A 79 12.52 -7.97 -5.11
CA MET A 79 13.22 -9.06 -5.79
C MET A 79 13.55 -10.25 -4.88
N ARG A 80 13.78 -10.02 -3.58
CA ARG A 80 14.02 -11.07 -2.57
C ARG A 80 12.84 -12.04 -2.41
N ASN A 81 11.63 -11.63 -2.80
CA ASN A 81 10.40 -12.41 -2.73
C ASN A 81 10.00 -13.01 -4.09
N LEU A 82 10.90 -12.95 -5.08
CA LEU A 82 10.74 -13.57 -6.39
C LEU A 82 11.75 -14.69 -6.58
N VAL A 83 11.27 -15.90 -6.82
CA VAL A 83 12.10 -17.08 -7.08
C VAL A 83 11.92 -17.49 -8.53
N LEU A 84 13.01 -17.53 -9.30
CA LEU A 84 13.01 -18.06 -10.66
C LEU A 84 13.17 -19.58 -10.62
N GLY A 85 12.14 -20.30 -11.06
CA GLY A 85 12.18 -21.75 -11.21
C GLY A 85 13.03 -22.20 -12.40
N GLU A 86 13.41 -23.47 -12.42
CA GLU A 86 14.16 -24.09 -13.54
C GLU A 86 13.40 -24.03 -14.87
N ASP A 87 12.08 -23.92 -14.81
CA ASP A 87 11.17 -23.78 -15.94
C ASP A 87 10.97 -22.33 -16.41
N MET A 88 11.79 -21.40 -15.91
CA MET A 88 11.69 -19.95 -16.15
C MET A 88 10.39 -19.31 -15.63
N ASN A 89 9.61 -20.00 -14.81
CA ASN A 89 8.48 -19.40 -14.13
C ASN A 89 8.96 -18.62 -12.90
N VAL A 90 8.36 -17.45 -12.68
CA VAL A 90 8.60 -16.63 -11.50
C VAL A 90 7.56 -16.95 -10.44
N TRP A 91 8.04 -17.38 -9.28
CA TRP A 91 7.23 -17.68 -8.10
C TRP A 91 7.28 -16.51 -7.14
N VAL A 92 6.11 -16.05 -6.70
CA VAL A 92 5.97 -15.00 -5.68
C VAL A 92 5.79 -15.65 -4.33
N ILE A 93 6.68 -15.32 -3.39
CA ILE A 93 6.68 -15.85 -2.02
C ILE A 93 6.51 -14.71 -1.00
N ASP A 94 6.39 -15.08 0.28
CA ASP A 94 6.26 -14.14 1.41
C ASP A 94 5.03 -13.22 1.36
N TRP A 95 3.86 -13.85 1.40
CA TRP A 95 2.56 -13.18 1.41
C TRP A 95 2.19 -12.57 2.77
N GLY A 96 3.15 -12.36 3.67
CA GLY A 96 2.91 -11.94 5.06
C GLY A 96 2.18 -10.59 5.19
N CYS A 97 2.38 -9.69 4.22
CA CYS A 97 1.74 -8.37 4.14
C CYS A 97 0.58 -8.32 3.13
N ALA A 98 0.20 -9.45 2.53
CA ALA A 98 -0.79 -9.48 1.46
C ALA A 98 -2.21 -9.25 1.99
N GLY A 99 -3.05 -8.65 1.15
CA GLY A 99 -4.45 -8.41 1.48
C GLY A 99 -5.26 -7.82 0.34
N VAL A 100 -6.52 -7.52 0.64
CA VAL A 100 -7.42 -6.80 -0.26
C VAL A 100 -7.36 -5.32 0.10
N TYR A 101 -6.72 -4.52 -0.75
CA TYR A 101 -6.38 -3.12 -0.47
C TYR A 101 -6.67 -2.22 -1.68
N PRO A 102 -6.71 -0.88 -1.51
CA PRO A 102 -6.99 0.04 -2.60
C PRO A 102 -6.08 -0.18 -3.82
N ARG A 103 -6.66 -0.02 -5.02
CA ARG A 103 -5.90 0.01 -6.27
C ARG A 103 -4.79 1.07 -6.17
N GLY A 104 -3.58 0.70 -6.55
CA GLY A 104 -2.38 1.54 -6.44
C GLY A 104 -1.50 1.25 -5.22
N PHE A 105 -2.03 0.58 -4.17
CA PHE A 105 -1.24 0.23 -2.99
C PHE A 105 0.00 -0.60 -3.33
N GLU A 106 -0.12 -1.56 -4.25
CA GLU A 106 1.02 -2.37 -4.70
C GLU A 106 2.09 -1.52 -5.40
N GLN A 107 1.67 -0.61 -6.28
CA GLN A 107 2.58 0.22 -7.06
C GLN A 107 3.37 1.19 -6.18
N ALA A 108 2.70 1.77 -5.17
CA ALA A 108 3.36 2.66 -4.21
C ALA A 108 4.29 1.92 -3.26
N ALA A 109 3.87 0.74 -2.76
CA ALA A 109 4.71 -0.11 -1.92
C ALA A 109 6.00 -0.51 -2.65
N LEU A 110 5.88 -0.91 -3.92
CA LEU A 110 7.00 -1.31 -4.77
C LEU A 110 8.07 -0.21 -4.86
N GLN A 111 7.71 1.06 -5.04
CA GLN A 111 8.69 2.15 -5.10
C GLN A 111 9.45 2.37 -3.79
N VAL A 112 8.78 2.27 -2.64
CA VAL A 112 9.40 2.53 -1.35
C VAL A 112 10.23 1.34 -0.86
N GLN A 113 9.83 0.13 -1.23
CA GLN A 113 10.51 -1.11 -0.85
C GLN A 113 11.62 -1.51 -1.82
N ALA A 114 11.74 -0.82 -2.96
CA ALA A 114 12.75 -1.09 -3.96
C ALA A 114 14.15 -0.90 -3.37
N GLU A 115 14.83 -2.01 -3.10
CA GLU A 115 16.28 -2.01 -2.86
C GLU A 115 17.04 -1.54 -4.12
N ASN A 116 16.41 -1.72 -5.29
CA ASN A 116 16.88 -1.27 -6.59
C ASN A 116 15.75 -0.56 -7.36
N ASN A 117 15.89 0.74 -7.59
CA ASN A 117 14.92 1.54 -8.32
C ASN A 117 14.73 1.06 -9.77
N GLU A 118 15.77 0.53 -10.42
CA GLU A 118 15.67 0.00 -11.80
C GLU A 118 14.63 -1.13 -11.87
N TYR A 119 14.59 -2.01 -10.87
CA TYR A 119 13.61 -3.08 -10.81
C TYR A 119 12.18 -2.54 -10.69
N ALA A 120 11.95 -1.61 -9.76
CA ALA A 120 10.63 -1.02 -9.58
C ALA A 120 10.18 -0.27 -10.84
N ASP A 121 11.07 0.50 -11.46
CA ASP A 121 10.79 1.23 -12.70
C ASP A 121 10.44 0.25 -13.83
N MET A 122 11.23 -0.81 -14.03
CA MET A 122 10.96 -1.84 -15.04
C MET A 122 9.59 -2.51 -14.85
N VAL A 123 9.18 -2.79 -13.61
CA VAL A 123 7.87 -3.40 -13.32
C VAL A 123 6.74 -2.40 -13.56
N LEU A 124 6.88 -1.15 -13.08
CA LEU A 124 5.87 -0.11 -13.22
C LEU A 124 5.66 0.31 -14.68
N GLU A 125 6.72 0.36 -15.48
CA GLU A 125 6.66 0.63 -16.93
C GLU A 125 5.83 -0.41 -17.70
N ARG A 126 5.70 -1.63 -17.17
CA ARG A 126 4.89 -2.70 -17.77
C ARG A 126 3.41 -2.64 -17.38
N LEU A 127 3.02 -1.72 -16.48
CA LEU A 127 1.64 -1.55 -16.06
C LEU A 127 0.96 -0.50 -16.95
N SER A 128 -0.12 -0.90 -17.61
CA SER A 128 -0.94 0.00 -18.43
C SER A 128 -1.81 0.96 -17.60
N ASP A 129 -1.98 0.66 -16.31
CA ASP A 129 -2.85 1.39 -15.37
C ASP A 129 -1.99 1.90 -14.20
N ARG A 130 -1.17 2.93 -14.48
CA ARG A 130 -0.30 3.54 -13.48
C ARG A 130 -1.12 4.39 -12.50
N GLN A 131 -0.87 4.20 -11.23
CA GLN A 131 -1.57 4.85 -10.13
C GLN A 131 -0.71 5.97 -9.52
N ASP A 132 -0.17 6.84 -10.37
CA ASP A 132 0.85 7.84 -9.99
C ASP A 132 0.35 8.79 -8.88
N ILE A 133 -0.95 9.12 -8.86
CA ILE A 133 -1.56 9.92 -7.80
C ILE A 133 -1.46 9.20 -6.44
N VAL A 134 -1.77 7.90 -6.40
CA VAL A 134 -1.74 7.12 -5.15
C VAL A 134 -0.30 6.97 -4.65
N ILE A 135 0.65 6.83 -5.59
CA ILE A 135 2.09 6.80 -5.30
C ILE A 135 2.53 8.11 -4.64
N GLU A 136 2.17 9.26 -5.23
CA GLU A 136 2.48 10.58 -4.66
C GLU A 136 1.86 10.76 -3.28
N GLN A 137 0.59 10.38 -3.12
CA GLN A 137 -0.10 10.49 -1.83
C GLN A 137 0.52 9.60 -0.75
N PHE A 138 1.03 8.43 -1.12
CA PHE A 138 1.77 7.56 -0.19
C PHE A 138 3.03 8.26 0.34
N ALA A 139 3.80 8.89 -0.56
CA ALA A 139 4.98 9.66 -0.17
C ALA A 139 4.62 10.82 0.79
N ASN A 140 3.49 11.50 0.54
CA ASN A 140 3.02 12.59 1.41
C ASN A 140 2.73 12.13 2.85
N ILE A 141 2.21 10.93 3.05
CA ILE A 141 1.89 10.42 4.39
C ILE A 141 3.06 9.73 5.09
N ALA A 142 4.21 9.54 4.41
CA ALA A 142 5.36 8.80 4.95
C ALA A 142 5.85 9.33 6.32
N TYR A 143 5.77 10.65 6.54
CA TYR A 143 6.06 11.22 7.86
C TYR A 143 5.06 10.77 8.93
N GLY A 144 3.76 10.80 8.62
CA GLY A 144 2.69 10.38 9.53
C GLY A 144 2.71 8.88 9.84
N LEU A 145 3.26 8.06 8.94
CA LEU A 145 3.44 6.62 9.14
C LEU A 145 4.65 6.29 10.03
N SER A 146 5.66 7.15 10.02
CA SER A 146 6.93 6.94 10.72
C SER A 146 7.09 7.86 11.92
N THR A 147 7.60 9.07 11.73
CA THR A 147 7.91 10.00 12.83
C THR A 147 6.65 10.49 13.54
N GLY A 148 5.60 10.80 12.79
CA GLY A 148 4.30 11.25 13.29
C GLY A 148 3.34 10.13 13.69
N ARG A 149 3.80 8.88 13.81
CA ARG A 149 2.93 7.70 14.03
C ARG A 149 2.06 7.75 15.29
N ALA A 150 2.50 8.48 16.32
CA ALA A 150 1.80 8.64 17.60
C ALA A 150 0.86 9.86 17.65
N LEU A 151 0.85 10.66 16.58
CA LEU A 151 -0.05 11.79 16.36
C LEU A 151 -1.22 11.36 15.46
#